data_AF-A0A2E5HMF7-F1
#
_entry.id   AF-A0A2E5HMF7-F1
#
_cell.length_a   1.000
_cell.length_b   1.000
_cell.length_c   1.000
_cell.angle_alpha   90.00
_cell.angle_beta   90.00
_cell.angle_gamma   90.00
#
_symmetry.space_group_name_H-M   'P 1'
#
loop_
_entity.id
_entity.type
_entity.pdbx_description
1 polymer ?
#
loop_
_entity_poly.entity_id
_entity_poly.type
_entity_poly.pdbx_seq_one_letter_code
_entity_poly.pdbx_strand_id
1 'polypeptide(L)'
;MWDPNDTNTTNLPVLDRFKGDDAQVRLSTKLMEWDEAPVTDQEIADALGEGAVEAFRYTQKKLAGNVRKVTGEPALCHSADVAIRAASLGYGERVIQACLLHDVAEDSSSGFAQLPEAFDDIGKRFSTELADDVALLTNRYQLLFQAAAEKVSRDIEPSQRGMSAFRSALDVLYFESGPELCSTFGREFYGVAQFLEKELDLTEAQIAYKRNRKFSLTRHLERRLYATYIKDMARDATEKANGAPRVASTPLIVKCVDIIDNVRTSEVSNRSNLYRLVRKAETIIDCVQEDFLDQIPGEVARLTTIGPLHRIVQIRFVDQIKLRRRAVADNFSETRFAGLVRFLVDEGNRLTAKYMIPANRIEEVELLENDVRRLNPGRG
;
A
#
# COMPACT_ATOMS: atom_id res chain seq x y z
N MET A 1 -13.55 -30.82 10.36
CA MET A 1 -13.15 -32.05 9.66
C MET A 1 -12.56 -31.59 8.35
N TRP A 2 -11.27 -31.85 8.09
CA TRP A 2 -10.60 -31.50 6.84
C TRP A 2 -11.20 -32.36 5.73
N ASP A 3 -11.71 -31.75 4.66
CA ASP A 3 -12.14 -32.48 3.46
C ASP A 3 -10.93 -32.54 2.50
N PRO A 4 -10.26 -33.70 2.37
CA PRO A 4 -9.17 -33.87 1.42
C PRO A 4 -9.58 -33.69 -0.06
N ASN A 5 -10.88 -33.59 -0.36
CA ASN A 5 -11.42 -33.40 -1.71
C ASN A 5 -11.89 -31.97 -2.01
N ASP A 6 -11.60 -30.97 -1.17
CA ASP A 6 -11.87 -29.56 -1.53
C ASP A 6 -10.95 -29.11 -2.68
N THR A 7 -11.40 -29.33 -3.91
CA THR A 7 -10.70 -29.00 -5.16
C THR A 7 -10.45 -27.50 -5.35
N ASN A 8 -10.99 -26.62 -4.49
CA ASN A 8 -10.61 -25.19 -4.46
C ASN A 8 -9.25 -24.94 -3.78
N THR A 9 -8.55 -25.97 -3.30
CA THR A 9 -7.29 -25.84 -2.55
C THR A 9 -6.05 -26.32 -3.31
N THR A 10 -6.15 -27.41 -4.06
CA THR A 10 -5.02 -28.09 -4.71
C THR A 10 -4.70 -27.58 -6.11
N ASN A 11 -5.70 -27.03 -6.80
CA ASN A 11 -5.57 -26.42 -8.13
C ASN A 11 -5.54 -24.88 -8.07
N LEU A 12 -4.86 -24.30 -7.08
CA LEU A 12 -4.45 -22.90 -7.22
C LEU A 12 -3.26 -22.89 -8.19
N PRO A 13 -3.44 -22.45 -9.44
CA PRO A 13 -2.30 -22.20 -10.31
C PRO A 13 -1.35 -21.27 -9.57
N VAL A 14 -0.06 -21.59 -9.58
CA VAL A 14 0.96 -20.63 -9.14
C VAL A 14 0.91 -19.50 -10.17
N LEU A 15 0.15 -18.46 -9.85
CA LEU A 15 -0.02 -17.29 -10.72
C LEU A 15 1.27 -16.50 -10.86
N ASP A 16 2.20 -16.70 -9.93
CA ASP A 16 3.57 -16.21 -10.03
C ASP A 16 4.40 -17.33 -10.66
N ARG A 17 4.36 -17.45 -11.98
CA ARG A 17 5.10 -18.52 -12.68
C ARG A 17 6.63 -18.37 -12.55
N PHE A 18 7.12 -17.40 -11.74
CA PHE A 18 8.50 -16.91 -11.72
C PHE A 18 9.01 -16.58 -13.14
N LYS A 19 8.07 -16.32 -14.05
CA LYS A 19 8.31 -15.94 -15.43
C LYS A 19 8.16 -14.44 -15.48
N GLY A 20 9.25 -13.77 -15.76
CA GLY A 20 9.33 -12.33 -15.94
C GLY A 20 10.45 -12.03 -16.92
N ASP A 21 10.67 -10.74 -17.19
CA ASP A 21 11.86 -10.33 -17.92
C ASP A 21 13.12 -10.78 -17.15
N ASP A 22 14.06 -11.42 -17.86
CA ASP A 22 15.26 -11.98 -17.22
C ASP A 22 16.08 -10.92 -16.49
N ALA A 23 16.11 -9.67 -16.97
CA ALA A 23 16.82 -8.58 -16.30
C ALA A 23 16.13 -8.21 -14.98
N GLN A 24 14.81 -8.16 -14.96
CA GLN A 24 14.03 -7.90 -13.75
C GLN A 24 14.20 -9.01 -12.70
N VAL A 25 14.16 -10.27 -13.12
CA VAL A 25 14.38 -11.42 -12.22
C VAL A 25 15.80 -11.39 -11.63
N ARG A 26 16.81 -11.11 -12.46
CA ARG A 26 18.20 -10.97 -12.00
C ARG A 26 18.36 -9.84 -10.99
N LEU A 27 17.76 -8.67 -11.25
CA LEU A 27 17.81 -7.52 -10.35
C LEU A 27 17.18 -7.85 -8.99
N SER A 28 15.96 -8.41 -8.96
CA SER A 28 15.27 -8.78 -7.72
C SER A 28 16.08 -9.82 -6.93
N THR A 29 16.64 -10.83 -7.59
CA THR A 29 17.47 -11.86 -6.95
C THR A 29 18.72 -11.26 -6.30
N LYS A 30 19.46 -10.40 -7.01
CA LYS A 30 20.65 -9.75 -6.46
C LYS A 30 20.34 -8.83 -5.27
N LEU A 31 19.17 -8.19 -5.27
CA LEU A 31 18.75 -7.35 -4.14
C LEU A 31 18.53 -8.17 -2.86
N MET A 32 18.10 -9.42 -2.99
CA MET A 32 17.99 -10.34 -1.84
C MET A 32 19.37 -10.79 -1.34
N GLU A 33 20.38 -10.85 -2.21
CA GLU A 33 21.78 -11.22 -1.93
C GLU A 33 22.67 -9.99 -1.70
N TRP A 34 22.10 -8.89 -1.19
CA TRP A 34 22.70 -7.55 -1.16
C TRP A 34 24.15 -7.44 -0.66
N ASP A 35 24.50 -8.26 0.33
CA ASP A 35 25.84 -8.24 0.94
C ASP A 35 26.92 -8.90 0.04
N GLU A 36 26.51 -9.73 -0.92
CA GLU A 36 27.41 -10.56 -1.74
C GLU A 36 27.50 -10.09 -3.21
N ALA A 37 26.51 -9.33 -3.70
CA ALA A 37 26.42 -8.96 -5.11
C ALA A 37 25.98 -7.48 -5.32
N PRO A 38 26.91 -6.52 -5.44
CA PRO A 38 26.54 -5.15 -5.73
C PRO A 38 25.84 -5.06 -7.09
N VAL A 39 24.68 -4.38 -7.11
CA VAL A 39 23.92 -4.09 -8.32
C VAL A 39 24.56 -2.93 -9.08
N THR A 40 24.84 -3.10 -10.37
CA THR A 40 25.43 -2.07 -11.25
C THR A 40 24.36 -1.15 -11.87
N ASP A 41 24.78 0.02 -12.36
CA ASP A 41 23.85 0.95 -13.03
C ASP A 41 23.26 0.36 -14.31
N GLN A 42 24.05 -0.44 -15.04
CA GLN A 42 23.56 -1.13 -16.25
C GLN A 42 22.46 -2.14 -15.90
N GLU A 43 22.61 -2.90 -14.82
CA GLU A 43 21.57 -3.85 -14.40
C GLU A 43 20.28 -3.17 -13.98
N ILE A 44 20.37 -1.97 -13.38
CA ILE A 44 19.19 -1.15 -13.06
C ILE A 44 18.55 -0.66 -14.36
N ALA A 45 19.34 -0.14 -15.30
CA ALA A 45 18.86 0.35 -16.58
C ALA A 45 18.22 -0.75 -17.43
N ASP A 46 18.81 -1.94 -17.46
CA ASP A 46 18.28 -3.10 -18.19
C ASP A 46 16.93 -3.56 -17.64
N ALA A 47 16.73 -3.49 -16.32
CA ALA A 47 15.52 -3.97 -15.66
C ALA A 47 14.40 -2.92 -15.58
N LEU A 48 14.74 -1.65 -15.38
CA LEU A 48 13.82 -0.56 -15.03
C LEU A 48 13.88 0.65 -15.98
N GLY A 49 14.80 0.66 -16.93
CA GLY A 49 15.07 1.78 -17.84
C GLY A 49 16.12 2.76 -17.31
N GLU A 50 16.81 3.46 -18.22
CA GLU A 50 17.90 4.39 -17.87
C GLU A 50 17.48 5.50 -16.89
N GLY A 51 16.27 6.03 -17.05
CA GLY A 51 15.72 7.07 -16.17
C GLY A 51 15.48 6.61 -14.72
N ALA A 52 15.50 5.31 -14.44
CA ALA A 52 15.32 4.78 -13.09
C ALA A 52 16.61 4.77 -12.26
N VAL A 53 17.79 4.84 -12.89
CA VAL A 53 19.09 4.65 -12.23
C VAL A 53 19.30 5.66 -11.10
N GLU A 54 19.03 6.94 -11.35
CA GLU A 54 19.24 7.97 -10.33
C GLU A 54 18.28 7.80 -9.14
N ALA A 55 16.99 7.55 -9.40
CA ALA A 55 16.01 7.32 -8.34
C ALA A 55 16.37 6.09 -7.52
N PHE A 56 16.82 5.01 -8.16
CA PHE A 56 17.27 3.80 -7.49
C PHE A 56 18.43 4.09 -6.54
N ARG A 57 19.48 4.78 -7.01
CA ARG A 57 20.66 5.12 -6.21
C ARG A 57 20.32 6.08 -5.07
N TYR A 58 19.39 7.01 -5.31
CA TYR A 58 18.90 7.90 -4.29
C TYR A 58 18.16 7.13 -3.18
N THR A 59 17.21 6.27 -3.55
CA THR A 59 16.48 5.40 -2.60
C THR A 59 17.45 4.51 -1.83
N GLN A 60 18.40 3.86 -2.52
CA GLN A 60 19.44 3.04 -1.92
C GLN A 60 20.19 3.80 -0.82
N LYS A 61 20.58 5.05 -1.09
CA LYS A 61 21.29 5.88 -0.13
C LYS A 61 20.41 6.29 1.06
N LYS A 62 19.16 6.71 0.81
CA LYS A 62 18.26 7.22 1.85
C LYS A 62 17.73 6.12 2.77
N LEU A 63 17.59 4.90 2.26
CA LEU A 63 17.15 3.73 3.02
C LEU A 63 18.30 2.83 3.49
N ALA A 64 19.55 3.28 3.35
CA ALA A 64 20.72 2.51 3.75
C ALA A 64 20.65 2.18 5.26
N GLY A 65 20.79 0.89 5.59
CA GLY A 65 20.71 0.39 6.96
C GLY A 65 19.29 0.10 7.47
N ASN A 66 18.25 0.50 6.73
CA ASN A 66 16.87 0.14 7.07
C ASN A 66 16.57 -1.28 6.56
N VAL A 67 15.91 -2.08 7.40
CA VAL A 67 15.49 -3.45 7.07
C VAL A 67 14.00 -3.66 7.30
N ARG A 68 13.39 -4.51 6.46
CA ARG A 68 11.98 -4.92 6.59
C ARG A 68 11.80 -5.72 7.88
N LYS A 69 10.84 -5.29 8.71
CA LYS A 69 10.57 -5.91 10.03
C LYS A 69 10.23 -7.40 9.98
N VAL A 70 9.69 -7.89 8.86
CA VAL A 70 9.21 -9.27 8.71
C VAL A 70 10.25 -10.17 8.05
N THR A 71 10.82 -9.73 6.93
CA THR A 71 11.75 -10.54 6.12
C THR A 71 13.20 -10.34 6.50
N GLY A 72 13.55 -9.23 7.17
CA GLY A 72 14.93 -8.85 7.48
C GLY A 72 15.71 -8.29 6.27
N GLU A 73 15.11 -8.28 5.09
CA GLU A 73 15.72 -7.79 3.85
C GLU A 73 15.90 -6.25 3.89
N PRO A 74 16.87 -5.70 3.13
CA PRO A 74 17.01 -4.25 2.97
C PRO A 74 15.69 -3.60 2.53
N ALA A 75 15.35 -2.45 3.10
CA ALA A 75 14.11 -1.75 2.79
C ALA A 75 13.97 -1.41 1.29
N LEU A 76 15.10 -1.15 0.60
CA LEU A 76 15.15 -0.92 -0.85
C LEU A 76 14.52 -2.05 -1.67
N CYS A 77 14.61 -3.31 -1.21
CA CYS A 77 14.07 -4.46 -1.95
C CYS A 77 12.56 -4.29 -2.22
N HIS A 78 11.83 -3.74 -1.25
CA HIS A 78 10.41 -3.47 -1.40
C HIS A 78 10.13 -2.45 -2.50
N SER A 79 10.78 -1.29 -2.44
CA SER A 79 10.60 -0.22 -3.44
C SER A 79 11.01 -0.69 -4.85
N ALA A 80 12.08 -1.48 -4.95
CA ALA A 80 12.53 -2.07 -6.21
C ALA A 80 11.52 -3.09 -6.76
N ASP A 81 10.98 -3.98 -5.93
CA ASP A 81 9.97 -4.96 -6.37
C ASP A 81 8.66 -4.28 -6.80
N VAL A 82 8.27 -3.17 -6.15
CA VAL A 82 7.14 -2.35 -6.59
C VAL A 82 7.44 -1.73 -7.97
N ALA A 83 8.65 -1.21 -8.18
CA ALA A 83 9.08 -0.64 -9.46
C ALA A 83 9.17 -1.69 -10.58
N ILE A 84 9.69 -2.89 -10.30
CA ILE A 84 9.75 -4.02 -11.24
C ILE A 84 8.35 -4.40 -11.72
N ARG A 85 7.37 -4.48 -10.81
CA ARG A 85 5.98 -4.75 -11.21
C ARG A 85 5.41 -3.65 -12.09
N ALA A 86 5.65 -2.38 -11.75
CA ALA A 86 5.21 -1.28 -12.60
C ALA A 86 5.84 -1.35 -14.00
N ALA A 87 7.14 -1.64 -14.10
CA ALA A 87 7.83 -1.83 -15.37
C ALA A 87 7.26 -3.03 -16.16
N SER A 88 6.97 -4.15 -15.51
CA SER A 88 6.36 -5.34 -16.14
C SER A 88 4.95 -5.09 -16.72
N LEU A 89 4.28 -4.05 -16.25
CA LEU A 89 2.97 -3.57 -16.72
C LEU A 89 3.09 -2.46 -17.79
N GLY A 90 4.31 -2.12 -18.20
CA GLY A 90 4.58 -1.11 -19.24
C GLY A 90 4.54 0.33 -18.76
N TYR A 91 4.47 0.58 -17.45
CA TYR A 91 4.48 1.95 -16.94
C TYR A 91 5.80 2.66 -17.23
N GLY A 92 5.72 3.94 -17.56
CA GLY A 92 6.88 4.75 -17.93
C GLY A 92 7.70 5.26 -16.73
N GLU A 93 8.79 5.95 -17.06
CA GLU A 93 9.83 6.43 -16.14
C GLU A 93 9.28 7.10 -14.87
N ARG A 94 8.36 8.06 -14.98
CA ARG A 94 7.82 8.79 -13.82
C ARG A 94 7.16 7.86 -12.80
N VAL A 95 6.41 6.85 -13.25
CA VAL A 95 5.77 5.88 -12.35
C VAL A 95 6.81 4.98 -11.70
N ILE A 96 7.80 4.53 -12.47
CA ILE A 96 8.91 3.71 -11.97
C ILE A 96 9.70 4.47 -10.90
N GLN A 97 10.04 5.73 -11.15
CA GLN A 97 10.70 6.60 -10.18
C GLN A 97 9.83 6.80 -8.92
N ALA A 98 8.52 7.04 -9.08
CA ALA A 98 7.61 7.17 -7.95
C ALA A 98 7.53 5.87 -7.13
N CYS A 99 7.52 4.70 -7.76
CA CYS A 99 7.59 3.40 -7.08
C CYS A 99 8.89 3.26 -6.25
N LEU A 100 10.03 3.71 -6.78
CA LEU A 100 11.31 3.67 -6.06
C LEU A 100 11.33 4.64 -4.87
N LEU A 101 10.64 5.76 -4.96
CA LEU A 101 10.68 6.84 -3.97
C LEU A 101 9.54 6.81 -2.95
N HIS A 102 8.50 5.99 -3.14
CA HIS A 102 7.23 6.13 -2.43
C HIS A 102 7.32 6.07 -0.90
N ASP A 103 8.26 5.29 -0.35
CA ASP A 103 8.49 5.16 1.08
C ASP A 103 9.66 6.04 1.58
N VAL A 104 10.43 6.67 0.69
CA VAL A 104 11.68 7.37 1.07
C VAL A 104 11.41 8.49 2.06
N ALA A 105 10.40 9.32 1.81
CA ALA A 105 10.09 10.44 2.70
C ALA A 105 9.59 9.96 4.07
N GLU A 106 8.78 8.89 4.11
CA GLU A 106 8.27 8.31 5.36
C GLU A 106 9.38 7.64 6.18
N ASP A 107 10.23 6.84 5.53
CA ASP A 107 11.22 5.99 6.21
C ASP A 107 12.55 6.71 6.52
N SER A 108 12.83 7.85 5.88
CA SER A 108 14.02 8.68 6.17
C SER A 108 13.74 9.86 7.10
N SER A 109 12.46 10.13 7.40
CA SER A 109 12.06 11.22 8.30
C SER A 109 11.77 10.70 9.71
N SER A 110 12.17 11.47 10.73
CA SER A 110 11.85 11.18 12.14
C SER A 110 10.42 11.59 12.54
N GLY A 111 9.71 12.33 11.68
CA GLY A 111 8.34 12.79 11.91
C GLY A 111 7.87 13.73 10.81
N PHE A 112 6.59 14.13 10.86
CA PHE A 112 5.95 14.91 9.79
C PHE A 112 6.64 16.27 9.52
N ALA A 113 7.28 16.87 10.53
CA ALA A 113 7.95 18.17 10.40
C ALA A 113 9.16 18.15 9.45
N GLN A 114 9.77 16.98 9.20
CA GLN A 114 10.92 16.84 8.29
C GLN A 114 10.50 16.53 6.84
N LEU A 115 9.24 16.18 6.60
CA LEU A 115 8.76 15.86 5.26
C LEU A 115 8.89 16.99 4.25
N PRO A 116 8.68 18.29 4.59
CA PRO A 116 8.84 19.37 3.62
C PRO A 116 10.25 19.42 3.03
N GLU A 117 11.28 19.21 3.86
CA GLU A 117 12.68 19.14 3.41
C GLU A 117 12.91 17.90 2.53
N ALA A 118 12.34 16.76 2.89
CA ALA A 118 12.44 15.54 2.09
C ALA A 118 11.80 15.71 0.70
N PHE A 119 10.62 16.34 0.61
CA PHE A 119 9.96 16.60 -0.66
C PHE A 119 10.70 17.65 -1.49
N ASP A 120 11.25 18.69 -0.87
CA ASP A 120 12.08 19.70 -1.56
C ASP A 120 13.38 19.09 -2.12
N ASP A 121 14.03 18.18 -1.40
CA ASP A 121 15.19 17.42 -1.88
C ASP A 121 14.84 16.56 -3.11
N ILE A 122 13.70 15.86 -3.08
CA ILE A 122 13.19 15.12 -4.24
C ILE A 122 12.88 16.06 -5.41
N GLY A 123 12.23 17.20 -5.14
CA GLY A 123 11.83 18.17 -6.15
C GLY A 123 13.02 18.80 -6.89
N LYS A 124 14.08 19.16 -6.15
CA LYS A 124 15.32 19.70 -6.71
C LYS A 124 16.09 18.70 -7.54
N ARG A 125 16.01 17.42 -7.19
CA ARG A 125 16.80 16.36 -7.81
C ARG A 125 16.13 15.75 -9.04
N PHE A 126 14.81 15.60 -9.01
CA PHE A 126 14.07 14.93 -10.07
C PHE A 126 13.12 15.89 -10.77
N SER A 127 12.02 16.25 -10.11
CA SER A 127 11.08 17.27 -10.56
C SER A 127 10.06 17.61 -9.47
N THR A 128 9.47 18.79 -9.57
CA THR A 128 8.36 19.21 -8.69
C THR A 128 7.20 18.22 -8.79
N GLU A 129 6.85 17.76 -9.99
CA GLU A 129 5.73 16.86 -10.18
C GLU A 129 5.95 15.47 -9.55
N LEU A 130 7.20 14.98 -9.52
CA LEU A 130 7.53 13.73 -8.85
C LEU A 130 7.52 13.90 -7.32
N ALA A 131 7.98 15.05 -6.81
CA ALA A 131 7.87 15.37 -5.39
C ALA A 131 6.40 15.43 -4.94
N ASP A 132 5.52 16.03 -5.74
CA ASP A 132 4.07 16.05 -5.48
C ASP A 132 3.47 14.63 -5.47
N ASP A 133 3.88 13.77 -6.41
CA ASP A 133 3.45 12.37 -6.41
C ASP A 133 3.90 11.62 -5.15
N VAL A 134 5.16 11.82 -4.72
CA VAL A 134 5.71 11.19 -3.50
C VAL A 134 5.03 11.76 -2.24
N ALA A 135 4.70 13.04 -2.21
CA ALA A 135 3.97 13.67 -1.11
C ALA A 135 2.56 13.09 -0.95
N LEU A 136 1.90 12.75 -2.05
CA LEU A 136 0.62 12.02 -2.05
C LEU A 136 0.80 10.54 -1.72
N LEU A 137 1.96 9.95 -1.98
CA LEU A 137 2.28 8.56 -1.61
C LEU A 137 2.70 8.38 -0.14
N THR A 138 3.08 9.47 0.51
CA THR A 138 3.42 9.49 1.94
C THR A 138 2.17 9.62 2.78
N ASN A 139 1.96 8.78 3.79
CA ASN A 139 0.76 8.84 4.64
C ASN A 139 0.84 9.95 5.72
N ARG A 140 0.81 11.21 5.26
CA ARG A 140 0.95 12.42 6.09
C ARG A 140 -0.12 12.51 7.19
N TYR A 141 -1.34 12.04 6.93
CA TYR A 141 -2.41 11.95 7.92
C TYR A 141 -2.03 11.07 9.11
N GLN A 142 -1.44 9.90 8.85
CA GLN A 142 -1.04 8.98 9.91
C GLN A 142 0.12 9.54 10.73
N LEU A 143 1.12 10.16 10.11
CA LEU A 143 2.25 10.76 10.83
C LEU A 143 1.80 11.91 11.76
N LEU A 144 0.89 12.76 11.30
CA LEU A 144 0.28 13.79 12.15
C LEU A 144 -0.55 13.19 13.29
N PHE A 145 -1.37 12.18 12.98
CA PHE A 145 -2.14 11.49 14.01
C PHE A 145 -1.26 10.81 15.06
N GLN A 146 -0.12 10.23 14.66
CA GLN A 146 0.84 9.62 15.56
C GLN A 146 1.48 10.66 16.48
N ALA A 147 1.90 11.82 15.94
CA ALA A 147 2.43 12.92 16.74
C ALA A 147 1.39 13.45 17.75
N ALA A 148 0.11 13.52 17.36
CA ALA A 148 -0.96 13.86 18.31
C ALA A 148 -1.17 12.74 19.34
N ALA A 149 -1.14 11.48 18.92
CA ALA A 149 -1.34 10.33 19.79
C ALA A 149 -0.29 10.18 20.90
N GLU A 150 0.94 10.67 20.68
CA GLU A 150 1.98 10.72 21.71
C GLU A 150 1.61 11.61 22.91
N LYS A 151 0.70 12.57 22.70
CA LYS A 151 0.18 13.46 23.75
C LYS A 151 -1.03 12.87 24.50
N VAL A 152 -1.50 11.69 24.09
CA VAL A 152 -2.64 10.99 24.70
C VAL A 152 -2.14 9.80 25.52
N SER A 153 -2.78 9.53 26.65
CA SER A 153 -2.47 8.34 27.45
C SER A 153 -2.61 7.06 26.62
N ARG A 154 -1.61 6.17 26.69
CA ARG A 154 -1.62 4.88 25.99
C ARG A 154 -2.75 3.95 26.46
N ASP A 155 -3.24 4.15 27.69
CA ASP A 155 -4.30 3.36 28.32
C ASP A 155 -5.69 3.96 28.13
N ILE A 156 -5.83 4.94 27.21
CA ILE A 156 -7.10 5.60 27.00
C ILE A 156 -8.16 4.64 26.44
N GLU A 157 -9.31 4.61 27.10
CA GLU A 157 -10.40 3.69 26.73
C GLU A 157 -11.14 4.16 25.47
N PRO A 158 -11.64 3.22 24.64
CA PRO A 158 -12.50 3.51 23.49
C PRO A 158 -13.85 4.11 23.93
N SER A 159 -13.86 5.42 24.13
CA SER A 159 -14.98 6.22 24.61
C SER A 159 -15.00 7.57 23.92
N GLN A 160 -16.11 8.30 24.05
CA GLN A 160 -16.19 9.68 23.56
C GLN A 160 -15.19 10.60 24.26
N ARG A 161 -14.90 10.37 25.55
CA ARG A 161 -13.81 11.06 26.26
C ARG A 161 -12.45 10.76 25.63
N GLY A 162 -12.23 9.51 25.20
CA GLY A 162 -11.05 9.12 24.43
C GLY A 162 -10.91 9.92 23.15
N MET A 163 -12.00 10.01 22.37
CA MET A 163 -12.05 10.82 21.15
C MET A 163 -11.76 12.30 21.42
N SER A 164 -12.35 12.89 22.46
CA SER A 164 -12.08 14.27 22.86
C SER A 164 -10.60 14.51 23.20
N ALA A 165 -9.94 13.55 23.85
CA ALA A 165 -8.51 13.68 24.16
C ALA A 165 -7.65 13.70 22.89
N PHE A 166 -7.98 12.89 21.86
CA PHE A 166 -7.28 12.96 20.56
C PHE A 166 -7.53 14.28 19.84
N ARG A 167 -8.75 14.85 19.93
CA ARG A 167 -9.04 16.19 19.37
C ARG A 167 -8.20 17.26 20.05
N SER A 168 -8.20 17.31 21.37
CA SER A 168 -7.37 18.26 22.12
C SER A 168 -5.88 18.07 21.87
N ALA A 169 -5.41 16.84 21.70
CA ALA A 169 -4.02 16.57 21.35
C ALA A 169 -3.65 17.07 19.96
N LEU A 170 -4.57 16.97 18.99
CA LEU A 170 -4.40 17.56 17.66
C LEU A 170 -4.34 19.08 17.72
N ASP A 171 -5.19 19.72 18.53
CA ASP A 171 -5.18 21.18 18.72
C ASP A 171 -3.84 21.66 19.32
N VAL A 172 -3.34 20.94 20.32
CA VAL A 172 -2.02 21.21 20.92
C VAL A 172 -0.91 21.04 19.89
N LEU A 173 -0.95 19.96 19.09
CA LEU A 173 0.03 19.74 18.03
C LEU A 173 -0.01 20.86 16.99
N TYR A 174 -1.20 21.30 16.58
CA TYR A 174 -1.38 22.41 15.65
C TYR A 174 -0.77 23.71 16.19
N PHE A 175 -1.01 24.03 17.46
CA PHE A 175 -0.43 25.22 18.10
C PHE A 175 1.10 25.16 18.19
N GLU A 176 1.66 24.00 18.54
CA GLU A 176 3.10 23.80 18.69
C GLU A 176 3.86 23.76 17.34
N SER A 177 3.21 23.37 16.25
CA SER A 177 3.84 23.21 14.93
C SER A 177 4.27 24.54 14.30
N GLY A 178 3.72 25.66 14.76
CA GLY A 178 3.99 26.98 14.21
C GLY A 178 3.34 27.24 12.84
N PRO A 179 3.33 28.50 12.37
CA PRO A 179 2.53 28.90 11.20
C PRO A 179 2.93 28.23 9.88
N GLU A 180 4.23 27.98 9.69
CA GLU A 180 4.77 27.41 8.46
C GLU A 180 4.29 25.96 8.26
N LEU A 181 4.50 25.09 9.24
CA LEU A 181 4.03 23.71 9.19
C LEU A 181 2.50 23.63 9.12
N CYS A 182 1.78 24.49 9.85
CA CYS A 182 0.32 24.55 9.77
C CYS A 182 -0.18 24.96 8.39
N SER A 183 0.54 25.84 7.68
CA SER A 183 0.25 26.18 6.30
C SER A 183 0.51 25.00 5.37
N THR A 184 1.65 24.32 5.53
CA THR A 184 2.03 23.17 4.71
C THR A 184 1.09 21.97 4.88
N PHE A 185 0.66 21.70 6.11
CA PHE A 185 -0.17 20.55 6.46
C PHE A 185 -1.63 20.90 6.76
N GLY A 186 -2.10 22.07 6.34
CA GLY A 186 -3.44 22.55 6.68
C GLY A 186 -4.56 21.59 6.24
N ARG A 187 -4.42 20.97 5.07
CA ARG A 187 -5.35 19.95 4.54
C ARG A 187 -5.36 18.71 5.43
N GLU A 188 -4.20 18.26 5.89
CA GLU A 188 -4.06 17.06 6.69
C GLU A 188 -4.56 17.28 8.12
N PHE A 189 -4.21 18.41 8.76
CA PHE A 189 -4.78 18.81 10.05
C PHE A 189 -6.30 18.84 9.99
N TYR A 190 -6.86 19.50 8.97
CA TYR A 190 -8.30 19.55 8.78
C TYR A 190 -8.92 18.16 8.58
N GLY A 191 -8.31 17.31 7.76
CA GLY A 191 -8.82 15.95 7.53
C GLY A 191 -8.75 15.05 8.76
N VAL A 192 -7.70 15.16 9.59
CA VAL A 192 -7.64 14.44 10.87
C VAL A 192 -8.69 15.00 11.84
N ALA A 193 -8.86 16.32 11.91
CA ALA A 193 -9.88 16.95 12.76
C ALA A 193 -11.29 16.48 12.36
N GLN A 194 -11.65 16.56 11.08
CA GLN A 194 -12.92 16.06 10.57
C GLN A 194 -13.12 14.56 10.85
N PHE A 195 -12.08 13.75 10.71
CA PHE A 195 -12.14 12.33 11.03
C PHE A 195 -12.47 12.11 12.51
N LEU A 196 -11.83 12.88 13.41
CA LEU A 196 -12.07 12.79 14.84
C LEU A 196 -13.40 13.38 15.28
N GLU A 197 -13.94 14.38 14.56
CA GLU A 197 -15.24 15.00 14.83
C GLU A 197 -16.43 14.09 14.53
N LYS A 198 -16.32 13.25 13.48
CA LYS A 198 -17.36 12.29 13.12
C LYS A 198 -17.67 11.38 14.33
N GLU A 199 -18.95 11.12 14.55
CA GLU A 199 -19.38 10.11 15.51
C GLU A 199 -18.96 8.73 14.98
N LEU A 200 -17.78 8.27 15.42
CA LEU A 200 -17.30 6.95 15.13
C LEU A 200 -18.04 5.94 16.01
N ASP A 201 -18.58 4.89 15.40
CA ASP A 201 -19.05 3.73 16.14
C ASP A 201 -17.85 3.02 16.80
N LEU A 202 -17.74 3.18 18.12
CA LEU A 202 -16.69 2.58 18.93
C LEU A 202 -17.05 1.18 19.45
N THR A 203 -18.18 0.60 19.06
CA THR A 203 -18.65 -0.69 19.57
C THR A 203 -17.62 -1.80 19.35
N GLU A 204 -17.04 -1.89 18.15
CA GLU A 204 -15.97 -2.86 17.84
C GLU A 204 -14.74 -2.65 18.75
N ALA A 205 -14.33 -1.39 18.94
CA ALA A 205 -13.20 -1.03 19.76
C ALA A 205 -13.43 -1.36 21.25
N GLN A 206 -14.64 -1.09 21.76
CA GLN A 206 -15.04 -1.40 23.13
C GLN A 206 -15.08 -2.90 23.40
N ILE A 207 -15.62 -3.70 22.47
CA ILE A 207 -15.61 -5.16 22.57
C ILE A 207 -14.17 -5.68 22.57
N ALA A 208 -13.32 -5.16 21.67
CA ALA A 208 -11.92 -5.56 21.58
C ALA A 208 -11.13 -5.20 22.84
N TYR A 209 -11.33 -4.00 23.39
CA TYR A 209 -10.69 -3.54 24.62
C TYR A 209 -11.06 -4.40 25.83
N LYS A 210 -12.35 -4.76 25.98
CA LYS A 210 -12.81 -5.66 27.05
C LYS A 210 -12.20 -7.07 26.96
N ARG A 211 -11.94 -7.57 25.74
CA ARG A 211 -11.39 -8.92 25.51
C ARG A 211 -9.86 -8.97 25.59
N ASN A 212 -9.19 -7.86 25.29
CA ASN A 212 -7.74 -7.80 25.22
C ASN A 212 -7.24 -6.47 25.78
N ARG A 213 -6.63 -6.52 26.97
CA ARG A 213 -6.01 -5.35 27.61
C ARG A 213 -4.83 -4.76 26.83
N LYS A 214 -4.30 -5.46 25.82
CA LYS A 214 -3.28 -4.92 24.90
C LYS A 214 -3.89 -4.16 23.71
N PHE A 215 -5.22 -4.05 23.63
CA PHE A 215 -5.87 -3.21 22.64
C PHE A 215 -5.53 -1.74 22.88
N SER A 216 -5.39 -0.98 21.80
CA SER A 216 -5.11 0.46 21.85
C SER A 216 -6.13 1.18 20.96
N LEU A 217 -6.81 2.18 21.52
CA LEU A 217 -7.69 3.06 20.75
C LEU A 217 -6.92 3.75 19.61
N THR A 218 -5.67 4.16 19.86
CA THR A 218 -4.76 4.72 18.85
C THR A 218 -4.68 3.83 17.61
N ARG A 219 -4.35 2.53 17.80
CA ARG A 219 -4.23 1.59 16.68
C ARG A 219 -5.55 1.37 15.93
N HIS A 220 -6.68 1.46 16.63
CA HIS A 220 -7.98 1.37 15.99
C HIS A 220 -8.26 2.60 15.11
N LEU A 221 -7.94 3.78 15.61
CA LEU A 221 -8.11 5.04 14.88
C LEU A 221 -7.15 5.15 13.70
N GLU A 222 -5.86 4.79 13.86
CA GLU A 222 -4.88 4.74 12.76
C GLU A 222 -5.40 3.93 11.56
N ARG A 223 -5.96 2.74 11.84
CA ARG A 223 -6.53 1.86 10.81
C ARG A 223 -7.70 2.52 10.08
N ARG A 224 -8.56 3.26 10.79
CA ARG A 224 -9.74 3.92 10.21
C ARG A 224 -9.35 5.18 9.44
N LEU A 225 -8.35 5.91 9.92
CA LEU A 225 -7.81 7.12 9.30
C LEU A 225 -7.14 6.83 7.95
N TYR A 226 -6.63 5.62 7.75
CA TYR A 226 -6.01 5.20 6.50
C TYR A 226 -6.91 5.40 5.26
N ALA A 227 -8.24 5.30 5.41
CA ALA A 227 -9.18 5.59 4.34
C ALA A 227 -9.14 7.05 3.89
N THR A 228 -8.96 8.00 4.82
CA THR A 228 -8.85 9.44 4.50
C THR A 228 -7.68 9.70 3.56
N TYR A 229 -6.55 9.04 3.81
CA TYR A 229 -5.36 9.13 2.98
C TYR A 229 -5.60 8.62 1.54
N ILE A 230 -6.26 7.47 1.38
CA ILE A 230 -6.56 6.93 0.03
C ILE A 230 -7.61 7.80 -0.69
N LYS A 231 -8.63 8.28 0.02
CA LYS A 231 -9.63 9.22 -0.52
C LYS A 231 -9.00 10.49 -1.06
N ASP A 232 -7.96 10.98 -0.38
CA ASP A 232 -7.24 12.17 -0.78
C ASP A 232 -6.53 12.00 -2.13
N MET A 233 -5.88 10.84 -2.29
CA MET A 233 -5.24 10.41 -3.54
C MET A 233 -6.25 10.18 -4.66
N ALA A 234 -7.41 9.59 -4.35
CA ALA A 234 -8.50 9.35 -5.29
C ALA A 234 -9.14 10.66 -5.80
N ARG A 235 -9.29 11.65 -4.92
CA ARG A 235 -9.75 13.00 -5.28
C ARG A 235 -8.77 13.69 -6.23
N ASP A 236 -7.48 13.70 -5.90
CA ASP A 236 -6.44 14.25 -6.79
C ASP A 236 -6.47 13.59 -8.17
N ALA A 237 -6.60 12.26 -8.21
CA ALA A 237 -6.73 11.51 -9.46
C ALA A 237 -7.99 11.90 -10.26
N THR A 238 -9.12 12.10 -9.57
CA THR A 238 -10.39 12.50 -10.18
C THR A 238 -10.30 13.89 -10.80
N GLU A 239 -9.72 14.85 -10.07
CA GLU A 239 -9.50 16.22 -10.54
C GLU A 239 -8.61 16.24 -11.79
N LYS A 240 -7.50 15.48 -11.78
CA LYS A 240 -6.61 15.33 -12.94
C LYS A 240 -7.31 14.67 -14.13
N ALA A 241 -8.10 13.61 -13.90
CA ALA A 241 -8.82 12.90 -14.95
C ALA A 241 -9.86 13.78 -15.64
N ASN A 242 -10.54 14.66 -14.89
CA ASN A 242 -11.49 15.61 -15.45
C ASN A 242 -10.82 16.73 -16.27
N GLY A 243 -9.58 17.12 -15.92
CA GLY A 243 -8.81 18.11 -16.67
C GLY A 243 -8.08 17.54 -17.89
N ALA A 244 -7.57 16.30 -17.80
CA ALA A 244 -6.80 15.62 -18.83
C ALA A 244 -7.03 14.09 -18.79
N PRO A 245 -8.05 13.55 -19.49
CA PRO A 245 -8.51 12.15 -19.37
C PRO A 245 -7.47 11.05 -19.64
N ARG A 246 -6.30 11.38 -20.19
CA ARG A 246 -5.23 10.44 -20.53
C ARG A 246 -4.06 10.43 -19.54
N VAL A 247 -4.06 11.30 -18.54
CA VAL A 247 -3.00 11.32 -17.52
C VAL A 247 -3.37 10.32 -16.43
N ALA A 248 -2.69 9.18 -16.41
CA ALA A 248 -2.86 8.22 -15.35
C ALA A 248 -2.31 8.80 -14.02
N SER A 249 -3.08 8.68 -12.93
CA SER A 249 -2.64 9.16 -11.62
C SER A 249 -1.52 8.26 -11.08
N THR A 250 -0.28 8.74 -11.16
CA THR A 250 0.90 8.04 -10.66
C THR A 250 0.72 7.56 -9.21
N PRO A 251 0.25 8.38 -8.25
CA PRO A 251 0.07 7.92 -6.88
C PRO A 251 -0.87 6.72 -6.75
N LEU A 252 -2.05 6.75 -7.41
CA LEU A 252 -2.99 5.62 -7.35
C LEU A 252 -2.41 4.35 -7.97
N ILE A 253 -1.69 4.47 -9.10
CA ILE A 253 -1.01 3.34 -9.74
C ILE A 253 -0.01 2.71 -8.77
N VAL A 254 0.89 3.53 -8.22
CA VAL A 254 1.92 3.05 -7.28
C VAL A 254 1.27 2.37 -6.09
N LYS A 255 0.18 2.94 -5.53
CA LYS A 255 -0.51 2.33 -4.39
C LYS A 255 -1.19 1.00 -4.70
N CYS A 256 -1.73 0.86 -5.91
CA CYS A 256 -2.29 -0.40 -6.39
C CYS A 256 -1.20 -1.48 -6.57
N VAL A 257 -0.02 -1.11 -7.05
CA VAL A 257 1.10 -2.05 -7.20
C VAL A 257 1.73 -2.41 -5.85
N ASP A 258 1.91 -1.44 -4.96
CA ASP A 258 2.42 -1.60 -3.59
C ASP A 258 1.57 -2.57 -2.76
N ILE A 259 0.25 -2.46 -2.82
CA ILE A 259 -0.60 -3.32 -1.97
C ILE A 259 -0.50 -4.81 -2.31
N ILE A 260 -0.25 -5.14 -3.58
CA ILE A 260 0.03 -6.53 -4.00
C ILE A 260 1.28 -7.04 -3.28
N ASP A 261 2.31 -6.20 -3.15
CA ASP A 261 3.53 -6.57 -2.44
C ASP A 261 3.32 -6.81 -0.96
N ASN A 262 2.62 -5.89 -0.30
CA ASN A 262 2.44 -5.94 1.14
C ASN A 262 1.70 -7.21 1.60
N VAL A 263 0.76 -7.70 0.78
CA VAL A 263 0.10 -8.98 1.06
C VAL A 263 1.02 -10.15 0.72
N ARG A 264 1.75 -10.08 -0.40
CA ARG A 264 2.71 -11.12 -0.83
C ARG A 264 3.86 -11.29 0.17
N THR A 265 4.39 -10.25 0.79
CA THR A 265 5.56 -10.33 1.70
C THR A 265 5.18 -10.46 3.18
N SER A 266 3.89 -10.67 3.47
CA SER A 266 3.38 -10.79 4.83
C SER A 266 3.75 -12.11 5.53
N GLU A 267 3.97 -12.03 6.85
CA GLU A 267 4.22 -13.21 7.69
C GLU A 267 2.99 -14.14 7.72
N VAL A 268 3.20 -15.43 7.42
CA VAL A 268 2.13 -16.44 7.35
C VAL A 268 1.56 -16.87 8.70
N SER A 269 2.29 -16.68 9.79
CA SER A 269 2.00 -17.33 11.09
C SER A 269 1.17 -16.44 12.04
N ASN A 270 1.00 -15.15 11.74
CA ASN A 270 0.45 -14.17 12.66
C ASN A 270 -0.93 -13.65 12.22
N ARG A 271 -1.99 -14.20 12.83
CA ARG A 271 -3.39 -13.83 12.52
C ARG A 271 -3.68 -12.35 12.64
N SER A 272 -3.19 -11.67 13.68
CA SER A 272 -3.48 -10.25 13.92
C SER A 272 -2.84 -9.36 12.86
N ASN A 273 -1.62 -9.69 12.46
CA ASN A 273 -0.93 -8.99 11.36
C ASN A 273 -1.64 -9.21 10.03
N LEU A 274 -2.00 -10.46 9.70
CA LEU A 274 -2.73 -10.79 8.48
C LEU A 274 -4.09 -10.10 8.43
N TYR A 275 -4.85 -10.10 9.52
CA TYR A 275 -6.12 -9.38 9.59
C TYR A 275 -5.97 -7.88 9.31
N ARG A 276 -4.95 -7.24 9.90
CA ARG A 276 -4.67 -5.83 9.65
C ARG A 276 -4.31 -5.57 8.19
N LEU A 277 -3.48 -6.42 7.58
CA LEU A 277 -3.08 -6.27 6.17
C LEU A 277 -4.27 -6.51 5.22
N VAL A 278 -5.09 -7.52 5.48
CA VAL A 278 -6.34 -7.78 4.73
C VAL A 278 -7.24 -6.55 4.76
N ARG A 279 -7.46 -5.96 5.94
CA ARG A 279 -8.29 -4.75 6.06
C ARG A 279 -7.66 -3.54 5.37
N LYS A 280 -6.34 -3.35 5.49
CA LYS A 280 -5.62 -2.26 4.79
C LYS A 280 -5.78 -2.40 3.28
N ALA A 281 -5.60 -3.60 2.74
CA ALA A 281 -5.76 -3.87 1.31
C ALA A 281 -7.19 -3.65 0.82
N GLU A 282 -8.16 -4.18 1.56
CA GLU A 282 -9.58 -3.99 1.30
C GLU A 282 -9.97 -2.49 1.30
N THR A 283 -9.47 -1.70 2.25
CA THR A 283 -9.69 -0.24 2.27
C THR A 283 -9.14 0.45 1.01
N ILE A 284 -7.96 0.07 0.52
CA ILE A 284 -7.41 0.64 -0.71
C ILE A 284 -8.29 0.28 -1.90
N ILE A 285 -8.61 -1.01 -2.05
CA ILE A 285 -9.43 -1.51 -3.16
C ILE A 285 -10.80 -0.82 -3.18
N ASP A 286 -11.47 -0.74 -2.04
CA ASP A 286 -12.80 -0.17 -1.94
C ASP A 286 -12.77 1.35 -2.21
N CYS A 287 -11.82 2.10 -1.65
CA CYS A 287 -11.69 3.53 -1.90
C CYS A 287 -11.33 3.84 -3.37
N VAL A 288 -10.51 3.03 -4.04
CA VAL A 288 -10.23 3.22 -5.48
C VAL A 288 -11.51 3.04 -6.32
N GLN A 289 -12.39 2.11 -5.92
CA GLN A 289 -13.69 1.95 -6.58
C GLN A 289 -14.59 3.15 -6.30
N GLU A 290 -14.90 3.39 -5.03
CA GLU A 290 -15.95 4.33 -4.59
C GLU A 290 -15.56 5.80 -4.81
N ASP A 291 -14.30 6.15 -4.56
CA ASP A 291 -13.83 7.53 -4.52
C ASP A 291 -13.07 7.95 -5.80
N PHE A 292 -12.83 7.03 -6.75
CA PHE A 292 -12.25 7.36 -8.06
C PHE A 292 -13.06 6.77 -9.23
N LEU A 293 -13.12 5.44 -9.37
CA LEU A 293 -13.72 4.81 -10.56
C LEU A 293 -15.22 5.17 -10.71
N ASP A 294 -15.96 5.23 -9.61
CA ASP A 294 -17.38 5.59 -9.61
C ASP A 294 -17.62 7.10 -9.76
N GLN A 295 -16.58 7.93 -9.57
CA GLN A 295 -16.68 9.40 -9.61
C GLN A 295 -16.36 9.99 -10.99
N ILE A 296 -15.69 9.23 -11.86
CA ILE A 296 -15.33 9.68 -13.20
C ILE A 296 -16.31 9.14 -14.26
N PRO A 297 -16.56 9.87 -15.36
CA PRO A 297 -17.39 9.35 -16.45
C PRO A 297 -16.84 8.03 -17.01
N GLY A 298 -17.71 7.07 -17.35
CA GLY A 298 -17.29 5.75 -17.84
C GLY A 298 -16.49 5.78 -19.15
N GLU A 299 -16.55 6.87 -19.91
CA GLU A 299 -15.65 7.11 -21.06
C GLU A 299 -14.23 7.45 -20.61
N VAL A 300 -14.08 8.29 -19.58
CA VAL A 300 -12.80 8.63 -18.97
C VAL A 300 -12.19 7.40 -18.30
N ALA A 301 -12.99 6.65 -17.52
CA ALA A 301 -12.53 5.43 -16.86
C ALA A 301 -11.89 4.43 -17.83
N ARG A 302 -12.47 4.28 -19.03
CA ARG A 302 -11.96 3.40 -20.11
C ARG A 302 -10.66 3.86 -20.75
N LEU A 303 -10.30 5.13 -20.60
CA LEU A 303 -9.02 5.69 -21.07
C LEU A 303 -7.92 5.54 -20.02
N THR A 304 -8.26 5.27 -18.77
CA THR A 304 -7.29 5.08 -17.69
C THR A 304 -6.87 3.62 -17.55
N THR A 305 -5.65 3.39 -17.09
CA THR A 305 -5.17 2.03 -16.76
C THR A 305 -5.67 1.55 -15.41
N ILE A 306 -6.28 2.43 -14.60
CA ILE A 306 -6.64 2.15 -13.21
C ILE A 306 -7.78 1.13 -13.13
N GLY A 307 -8.76 1.16 -14.03
CA GLY A 307 -9.83 0.16 -14.06
C GLY A 307 -9.29 -1.27 -14.19
N PRO A 308 -8.53 -1.59 -15.26
CA PRO A 308 -7.89 -2.90 -15.40
C PRO A 308 -6.93 -3.24 -14.25
N LEU A 309 -6.11 -2.28 -13.80
CA LEU A 309 -5.17 -2.49 -12.69
C LEU A 309 -5.90 -2.82 -11.38
N HIS A 310 -6.97 -2.09 -11.06
CA HIS A 310 -7.80 -2.32 -9.87
C HIS A 310 -8.41 -3.72 -9.89
N ARG A 311 -8.88 -4.18 -11.06
CA ARG A 311 -9.37 -5.54 -11.23
C ARG A 311 -8.27 -6.59 -11.01
N ILE A 312 -7.07 -6.37 -11.53
CA ILE A 312 -5.90 -7.23 -11.26
C ILE A 312 -5.63 -7.29 -9.76
N VAL A 313 -5.63 -6.14 -9.06
CA VAL A 313 -5.39 -6.08 -7.62
C VAL A 313 -6.43 -6.88 -6.83
N GLN A 314 -7.72 -6.77 -7.17
CA GLN A 314 -8.79 -7.58 -6.54
C GLN A 314 -8.52 -9.08 -6.65
N ILE A 315 -8.21 -9.55 -7.86
CA ILE A 315 -7.94 -10.97 -8.13
C ILE A 315 -6.69 -11.43 -7.38
N ARG A 316 -5.57 -10.72 -7.58
CA ARG A 316 -4.28 -11.05 -6.95
C ARG A 316 -4.37 -11.02 -5.43
N PHE A 317 -5.13 -10.09 -4.85
CA PHE A 317 -5.35 -10.03 -3.40
C PHE A 317 -6.02 -11.31 -2.88
N VAL A 318 -7.12 -11.74 -3.51
CA VAL A 318 -7.82 -12.97 -3.12
C VAL A 318 -6.93 -14.20 -3.29
N ASP A 319 -6.17 -14.27 -4.38
CA ASP A 319 -5.25 -15.38 -4.62
C ASP A 319 -4.12 -15.41 -3.59
N GLN A 320 -3.57 -14.28 -3.17
CA GLN A 320 -2.57 -14.25 -2.10
C GLN A 320 -3.13 -14.74 -0.76
N ILE A 321 -4.37 -14.43 -0.40
CA ILE A 321 -5.00 -14.99 0.81
C ILE A 321 -5.14 -16.51 0.71
N LYS A 322 -5.55 -17.03 -0.46
CA LYS A 322 -5.67 -18.47 -0.69
C LYS A 322 -4.32 -19.19 -0.72
N LEU A 323 -3.28 -18.57 -1.27
CA LEU A 323 -1.90 -19.07 -1.24
C LEU A 323 -1.34 -19.12 0.17
N ARG A 324 -1.60 -18.07 0.98
CA ARG A 324 -1.20 -18.04 2.39
C ARG A 324 -1.91 -19.12 3.20
N ARG A 325 -3.20 -19.38 2.93
CA ARG A 325 -3.91 -20.53 3.52
C ARG A 325 -3.18 -21.84 3.23
N ARG A 326 -2.81 -22.08 1.96
CA ARG A 326 -2.09 -23.29 1.54
C ARG A 326 -0.73 -23.39 2.22
N ALA A 327 0.04 -22.32 2.22
CA ALA A 327 1.34 -22.27 2.90
C ALA A 327 1.22 -22.60 4.40
N VAL A 328 0.16 -22.12 5.08
CA VAL A 328 -0.07 -22.45 6.49
C VAL A 328 -0.47 -23.92 6.65
N ALA A 329 -1.39 -24.42 5.82
CA ALA A 329 -1.90 -25.79 5.92
C ALA A 329 -0.83 -26.85 5.59
N ASP A 330 0.00 -26.59 4.57
CA ASP A 330 1.01 -27.52 4.08
C ASP A 330 2.26 -27.55 5.00
N ASN A 331 2.63 -26.42 5.60
CA ASN A 331 3.86 -26.31 6.41
C ASN A 331 3.64 -26.38 7.93
N PHE A 332 2.41 -26.21 8.42
CA PHE A 332 2.11 -26.25 9.86
C PHE A 332 1.02 -27.28 10.16
N SER A 333 1.45 -28.46 10.60
CA SER A 333 0.56 -29.57 10.98
C SER A 333 -0.06 -29.45 12.38
N GLU A 334 0.32 -28.42 13.15
CA GLU A 334 -0.08 -28.26 14.54
C GLU A 334 -1.48 -27.64 14.70
N THR A 335 -2.28 -28.19 15.63
CA THR A 335 -3.66 -27.75 15.91
C THR A 335 -3.78 -26.27 16.30
N ARG A 336 -2.71 -25.65 16.83
CA ARG A 336 -2.69 -24.22 17.18
C ARG A 336 -2.90 -23.30 15.97
N PHE A 337 -2.58 -23.74 14.75
CA PHE A 337 -2.80 -22.97 13.52
C PHE A 337 -4.18 -23.19 12.90
N ALA A 338 -4.99 -24.12 13.41
CA ALA A 338 -6.33 -24.39 12.87
C ALA A 338 -7.22 -23.14 12.86
N GLY A 339 -7.10 -22.29 13.88
CA GLY A 339 -7.84 -21.01 13.94
C GLY A 339 -7.40 -20.01 12.87
N LEU A 340 -6.13 -20.02 12.49
CA LEU A 340 -5.59 -19.18 11.41
C LEU A 340 -6.01 -19.70 10.04
N VAL A 341 -5.94 -21.02 9.82
CA VAL A 341 -6.42 -21.65 8.59
C VAL A 341 -7.91 -21.36 8.36
N ARG A 342 -8.75 -21.52 9.39
CA ARG A 342 -10.19 -21.17 9.31
C ARG A 342 -10.39 -19.70 8.96
N PHE A 343 -9.67 -18.80 9.61
CA PHE A 343 -9.71 -17.38 9.29
C PHE A 343 -9.38 -17.11 7.81
N LEU A 344 -8.32 -17.72 7.27
CA LEU A 344 -7.94 -17.53 5.86
C LEU A 344 -8.93 -18.16 4.88
N VAL A 345 -9.60 -19.26 5.24
CA VAL A 345 -10.72 -19.82 4.47
C VAL A 345 -11.89 -18.85 4.44
N ASP A 346 -12.32 -18.38 5.61
CA ASP A 346 -13.47 -17.48 5.74
C ASP A 346 -13.24 -16.18 4.98
N GLU A 347 -12.06 -15.57 5.14
CA GLU A 347 -11.69 -14.36 4.40
C GLU A 347 -11.54 -14.61 2.90
N GLY A 348 -10.90 -15.72 2.49
CA GLY A 348 -10.77 -16.06 1.07
C GLY A 348 -12.12 -16.23 0.38
N ASN A 349 -13.09 -16.87 1.05
CA ASN A 349 -14.46 -17.06 0.54
C ASN A 349 -15.23 -15.73 0.52
N ARG A 350 -15.16 -14.97 1.62
CA ARG A 350 -15.81 -13.65 1.73
C ARG A 350 -15.33 -12.70 0.63
N LEU A 351 -14.02 -12.62 0.41
CA LEU A 351 -13.43 -11.74 -0.60
C LEU A 351 -13.69 -12.23 -2.03
N THR A 352 -13.70 -13.55 -2.26
CA THR A 352 -14.11 -14.14 -3.55
C THR A 352 -15.52 -13.70 -3.90
N ALA A 353 -16.46 -13.77 -2.95
CA ALA A 353 -17.84 -13.35 -3.14
C ALA A 353 -17.95 -11.83 -3.31
N LYS A 354 -17.30 -11.04 -2.45
CA LYS A 354 -17.34 -9.57 -2.48
C LYS A 354 -16.87 -9.02 -3.82
N TYR A 355 -15.72 -9.50 -4.31
CA TYR A 355 -15.11 -9.00 -5.54
C TYR A 355 -15.48 -9.81 -6.78
N MET A 356 -16.41 -10.78 -6.66
CA MET A 356 -16.87 -11.60 -7.78
C MET A 356 -15.70 -12.20 -8.57
N ILE A 357 -14.75 -12.85 -7.89
CA ILE A 357 -13.56 -13.42 -8.52
C ILE A 357 -13.96 -14.64 -9.35
N PRO A 358 -13.70 -14.68 -10.67
CA PRO A 358 -14.19 -15.76 -11.51
C PRO A 358 -13.29 -16.99 -11.47
N ALA A 359 -13.79 -18.08 -12.05
CA ALA A 359 -13.05 -19.33 -12.14
C ALA A 359 -11.82 -19.21 -13.06
N ASN A 360 -11.96 -18.53 -14.20
CA ASN A 360 -10.93 -18.29 -15.23
C ASN A 360 -10.05 -17.05 -14.92
N ARG A 361 -9.76 -16.82 -13.64
CA ARG A 361 -9.04 -15.63 -13.18
C ARG A 361 -7.59 -15.52 -13.67
N ILE A 362 -6.95 -16.64 -14.05
CA ILE A 362 -5.59 -16.58 -14.65
C ILE A 362 -5.68 -15.86 -15.99
N GLU A 363 -6.57 -16.36 -16.85
CA GLU A 363 -6.77 -15.84 -18.20
C GLU A 363 -7.28 -14.40 -18.15
N GLU A 364 -8.18 -14.09 -17.20
CA GLU A 364 -8.65 -12.72 -16.97
C GLU A 364 -7.48 -11.79 -16.59
N VAL A 365 -6.60 -12.19 -15.66
CA VAL A 365 -5.45 -11.37 -15.28
C VAL A 365 -4.48 -11.19 -16.45
N GLU A 366 -4.18 -12.25 -17.22
CA GLU A 366 -3.32 -12.13 -18.41
C GLU A 366 -3.89 -11.15 -19.44
N LEU A 367 -5.21 -11.18 -19.67
CA LEU A 367 -5.90 -10.22 -20.53
C LEU A 367 -5.82 -8.78 -19.99
N LEU A 368 -6.10 -8.60 -18.70
CA LEU A 368 -6.06 -7.28 -18.06
C LEU A 368 -4.64 -6.70 -18.04
N GLU A 369 -3.61 -7.51 -17.79
CA GLU A 369 -2.22 -7.06 -17.83
C GLU A 369 -1.83 -6.60 -19.24
N ASN A 370 -2.28 -7.33 -20.27
CA ASN A 370 -2.08 -6.91 -21.66
C ASN A 370 -2.83 -5.61 -21.99
N ASP A 371 -4.02 -5.42 -21.42
CA ASP A 371 -4.76 -4.15 -21.54
C ASP A 371 -4.00 -2.99 -20.87
N VAL A 372 -3.46 -3.19 -19.67
CA VAL A 372 -2.62 -2.18 -18.99
C VAL A 372 -1.39 -1.85 -19.84
N ARG A 373 -0.67 -2.86 -20.35
CA ARG A 373 0.51 -2.65 -21.24
C ARG A 373 0.13 -1.91 -22.52
N ARG A 374 -1.02 -2.23 -23.12
CA ARG A 374 -1.50 -1.55 -24.34
C ARG A 374 -1.84 -0.08 -24.11
N LEU A 375 -2.38 0.24 -22.93
CA LEU A 375 -2.71 1.62 -22.54
C LEU A 375 -1.46 2.42 -22.10
N ASN A 376 -0.40 1.71 -21.69
CA ASN A 376 0.92 2.27 -21.42
C ASN A 376 1.94 1.70 -22.42
N PRO A 377 1.87 2.03 -23.72
CA PRO A 377 2.96 1.69 -24.60
C PRO A 377 4.15 2.50 -24.10
N GLY A 378 5.00 1.87 -23.28
CA GLY A 378 6.31 2.40 -22.96
C GLY A 378 6.89 2.90 -24.26
N ARG A 379 7.27 4.16 -24.31
CA ARG A 379 8.15 4.63 -25.38
C ARG A 379 9.44 3.83 -25.18
N GLY A 380 9.49 2.65 -25.79
CA GLY A 380 10.72 1.90 -25.97
C GLY A 380 11.72 2.74 -26.75
#